data_AF-A0A226ME89-F1
#
_entry.id   AF-A0A226ME89-F1
#
_cell.length_a   1.000
_cell.length_b   1.000
_cell.length_c   1.000
_cell.angle_alpha   90.00
_cell.angle_beta   90.00
_cell.angle_gamma   90.00
#
_symmetry.space_group_name_H-M   'P 1'
#
loop_
_entity.id
_entity.type
_entity.pdbx_description
1 polymer ?
#
loop_
_entity_poly.entity_id
_entity_poly.type
_entity_poly.pdbx_seq_one_letter_code
_entity_poly.pdbx_strand_id
1 'polypeptide(L)'
;MKLCFSLLPVKLDLVLGEICRRHLTNPINPGVCHCCSSSYALRRPCMGKLEIDESYVPLSLTPDLFTFHEDLCTTEDEKLQHKKQEMLINLIKYKPQITQEQLTSVTVAFTAMREQCCKEENREACFVKEVLVLLSFIYSQSK
;
A
#
# COMPACT_ATOMS: atom_id res chain seq x y z
N MET A 1 -4.82 28.57 30.78
CA MET A 1 -4.31 28.06 29.48
C MET A 1 -3.94 26.60 29.66
N LYS A 2 -4.89 25.66 29.44
CA LYS A 2 -4.60 24.23 29.52
C LYS A 2 -4.00 23.81 28.18
N LEU A 3 -2.73 23.41 28.17
CA LEU A 3 -2.13 22.81 26.99
C LEU A 3 -2.73 21.42 26.78
N CYS A 4 -3.59 21.27 25.77
CA CYS A 4 -3.97 19.96 25.22
C CYS A 4 -2.82 19.43 24.35
N PHE A 5 -1.70 19.06 24.96
CA PHE A 5 -0.72 18.21 24.27
C PHE A 5 -1.20 16.77 24.32
N SER A 6 -1.99 16.35 23.33
CA SER A 6 -2.16 14.93 23.06
C SER A 6 -0.82 14.34 22.58
N LEU A 7 -0.52 13.09 22.90
CA LEU A 7 0.71 12.40 22.42
C LEU A 7 0.65 12.03 20.93
N LEU A 8 -0.55 12.04 20.35
CA LEU A 8 -0.82 11.73 18.94
C LEU A 8 -0.17 12.71 17.94
N PRO A 9 -0.20 14.05 18.16
CA PRO A 9 0.46 15.00 17.27
C PRO A 9 1.95 14.75 17.12
N VAL A 10 2.67 14.48 18.22
CA VAL A 10 4.13 14.30 18.21
C VAL A 10 4.58 13.07 17.42
N LYS A 11 3.85 11.95 17.51
CA LYS A 11 4.21 10.71 16.79
C LYS A 11 4.16 10.86 15.27
N LEU A 12 3.17 11.59 14.75
CA LEU A 12 3.06 11.78 13.30
C LEU A 12 4.18 12.66 12.74
N ASP A 13 4.60 13.69 13.48
CA ASP A 13 5.66 14.58 13.02
C ASP A 13 7.01 13.85 12.90
N LEU A 14 7.27 12.86 13.77
CA LEU A 14 8.41 11.95 13.66
C LEU A 14 8.35 11.08 12.39
N VAL A 15 7.18 10.50 12.08
CA VAL A 15 6.98 9.69 10.87
C VAL A 15 7.18 10.54 9.61
N LEU A 16 6.58 11.73 9.56
CA LEU A 16 6.74 12.67 8.45
C LEU A 16 8.21 13.13 8.32
N GLY A 17 8.91 13.29 9.44
CA GLY A 17 10.35 13.57 9.44
C GLY A 17 11.18 12.45 8.81
N GLU A 18 10.90 11.20 9.14
CA GLU A 18 11.59 10.05 8.54
C GLU A 18 11.29 9.91 7.04
N ILE A 19 10.04 10.16 6.61
CA ILE A 19 9.68 10.24 5.20
C ILE A 19 10.54 11.31 4.50
N CYS A 20 10.61 12.52 5.05
CA CYS A 20 11.41 13.59 4.47
C CYS A 20 12.91 13.27 4.43
N ARG A 21 13.46 12.63 5.47
CA ARG A 21 14.87 12.23 5.50
C ARG A 21 15.20 11.26 4.36
N ARG A 22 14.33 10.24 4.13
CA ARG A 22 14.50 9.29 3.03
C ARG A 22 14.30 9.96 1.67
N HIS A 23 13.30 10.82 1.54
CA HIS A 23 12.96 11.49 0.29
C HIS A 23 14.02 12.51 -0.15
N LEU A 24 14.68 13.20 0.79
CA LEU A 24 15.84 14.06 0.50
C LEU A 24 17.02 13.28 -0.13
N THR A 25 17.16 12.00 0.21
CA THR A 25 18.23 11.14 -0.34
C THR A 25 17.85 10.57 -1.71
N ASN A 26 16.57 10.29 -1.94
CA ASN A 26 16.03 9.77 -3.19
C ASN A 26 14.67 10.43 -3.52
N PRO A 27 14.68 11.60 -4.19
CA PRO A 27 13.46 12.36 -4.44
C PRO A 27 12.64 11.71 -5.56
N ILE A 28 11.41 11.31 -5.23
CA ILE A 28 10.51 10.59 -6.16
C ILE A 28 9.20 11.32 -6.48
N ASN A 29 8.83 12.35 -5.72
CA ASN A 29 7.58 13.10 -5.89
C ASN A 29 7.79 14.58 -5.54
N PRO A 30 7.54 15.51 -6.48
CA PRO A 30 7.83 16.94 -6.28
C PRO A 30 6.96 17.59 -5.19
N GLY A 31 5.72 17.14 -4.98
CA GLY A 31 4.86 17.62 -3.90
C GLY A 31 5.42 17.27 -2.51
N VAL A 32 5.91 16.05 -2.34
CA VAL A 32 6.60 15.62 -1.11
C VAL A 32 7.89 16.42 -0.93
N CYS A 33 8.69 16.66 -1.99
CA CYS A 33 9.85 17.54 -1.93
C CYS A 33 9.47 18.91 -1.37
N HIS A 34 8.44 19.54 -1.95
CA HIS A 34 7.97 20.85 -1.53
C HIS A 34 7.55 20.85 -0.04
N CYS A 35 6.77 19.86 0.40
CA CYS A 35 6.35 19.77 1.79
C CYS A 35 7.51 19.49 2.77
N CYS A 36 8.57 18.80 2.33
CA CYS A 36 9.74 18.48 3.14
C CYS A 36 10.74 19.63 3.25
N SER A 37 10.93 20.42 2.19
CA SER A 37 11.86 21.56 2.14
C SER A 37 11.27 22.87 2.65
N SER A 38 9.94 22.93 2.81
CA SER A 38 9.23 24.08 3.38
C SER A 38 9.36 24.13 4.91
N SER A 39 8.47 24.88 5.58
CA SER A 39 8.49 25.02 7.05
C SER A 39 8.17 23.70 7.78
N TYR A 40 9.00 23.35 8.76
CA TYR A 40 8.76 22.21 9.66
C TYR A 40 7.37 22.27 10.31
N ALA A 41 6.96 23.45 10.78
CA ALA A 41 5.65 23.66 11.42
C ALA A 41 4.46 23.44 10.47
N LEU A 42 4.68 23.56 9.16
CA LEU A 42 3.66 23.39 8.12
C LEU A 42 3.74 22.03 7.41
N ARG A 43 4.72 21.18 7.75
CA ARG A 43 4.93 19.89 7.08
C ARG A 43 3.67 19.02 7.13
N ARG A 44 3.07 18.85 8.30
CA ARG A 44 1.84 18.06 8.48
C ARG A 44 0.67 18.58 7.65
N PRO A 45 0.24 19.85 7.76
CA PRO A 45 -0.86 20.36 6.94
C PRO A 45 -0.51 20.43 5.45
N CYS A 46 0.76 20.52 5.06
CA CYS A 46 1.18 20.40 3.66
C CYS A 46 0.97 18.98 3.14
N MET A 47 1.52 17.97 3.84
CA MET A 47 1.38 16.56 3.46
C MET A 47 -0.08 16.11 3.40
N GLY A 48 -0.91 16.57 4.34
CA GLY A 48 -2.35 16.26 4.34
C GLY A 48 -3.17 16.92 3.22
N LYS A 49 -2.58 17.84 2.46
CA LYS A 49 -3.19 18.48 1.29
C LYS A 49 -2.63 17.97 -0.03
N LEU A 50 -1.70 17.01 0.00
CA LEU A 50 -1.23 16.37 -1.23
C LEU A 50 -2.40 15.60 -1.84
N GLU A 51 -2.65 15.90 -3.11
CA GLU A 51 -3.62 15.18 -3.93
C GLU A 51 -2.92 14.06 -4.71
N ILE A 52 -3.69 13.36 -5.54
CA ILE A 52 -3.14 12.32 -6.41
C ILE A 52 -2.13 12.96 -7.37
N ASP A 53 -0.96 12.35 -7.50
CA ASP A 53 0.09 12.81 -8.41
C ASP A 53 -0.31 12.49 -9.85
N GLU A 54 -0.80 13.50 -10.58
CA GLU A 54 -1.19 13.37 -11.99
C GLU A 54 -0.01 13.06 -12.91
N SER A 55 1.23 13.31 -12.47
CA SER A 55 2.45 12.98 -13.21
C SER A 55 2.90 11.54 -13.02
N TYR A 56 2.29 10.81 -12.08
CA TYR A 56 2.62 9.42 -11.81
C TYR A 56 2.20 8.52 -12.98
N VAL A 57 3.15 7.73 -13.48
CA VAL A 57 2.89 6.70 -14.49
C VAL A 57 2.60 5.38 -13.76
N PRO A 58 1.38 4.82 -13.85
CA PRO A 58 1.04 3.58 -13.18
C PRO A 58 1.91 2.42 -13.61
N LEU A 59 2.19 1.50 -12.69
CA LEU A 59 2.87 0.25 -13.02
C LEU A 59 2.01 -0.58 -13.98
N SER A 60 2.66 -1.37 -14.83
CA SER A 60 1.96 -2.36 -15.66
C SER A 60 1.54 -3.55 -14.79
N LEU A 61 0.37 -4.14 -15.09
CA LEU A 61 -0.07 -5.36 -14.42
C LEU A 61 0.78 -6.54 -14.92
N THR A 62 1.71 -7.00 -14.10
CA THR A 62 2.52 -8.19 -14.36
C THR A 62 2.32 -9.22 -13.25
N PRO A 63 2.53 -10.52 -13.53
CA PRO A 63 2.53 -11.54 -12.48
C PRO A 63 3.53 -11.24 -11.36
N ASP A 64 4.68 -10.66 -11.70
CA ASP A 64 5.73 -10.28 -10.75
C ASP A 64 5.29 -9.19 -9.76
N LEU A 65 4.26 -8.40 -10.10
CA LEU A 65 3.71 -7.39 -9.21
C LEU A 65 2.89 -8.00 -8.06
N PHE A 66 2.40 -9.23 -8.23
CA PHE A 66 1.56 -9.94 -7.28
C PHE A 66 2.06 -11.38 -7.07
N THR A 67 3.30 -11.51 -6.61
CA THR A 67 3.89 -12.81 -6.24
C THR A 67 3.50 -13.17 -4.81
N PHE A 68 2.65 -14.18 -4.68
CA PHE A 68 2.23 -14.72 -3.39
C PHE A 68 2.69 -16.16 -3.26
N HIS A 69 3.20 -16.49 -2.07
CA HIS A 69 3.78 -17.78 -1.75
C HIS A 69 3.12 -18.35 -0.50
N GLU A 70 3.49 -19.58 -0.14
CA GLU A 70 2.98 -20.24 1.06
C GLU A 70 3.30 -19.49 2.36
N ASP A 71 4.26 -18.56 2.32
CA ASP A 71 4.60 -17.65 3.43
C ASP A 71 3.42 -16.74 3.82
N LEU A 72 2.44 -16.51 2.92
CA LEU A 72 1.17 -15.86 3.25
C LEU A 72 0.32 -16.64 4.26
N CYS A 73 0.57 -17.93 4.43
CA CYS A 73 -0.12 -18.77 5.41
C CYS A 73 0.46 -18.65 6.83
N THR A 74 1.41 -17.72 7.03
CA THR A 74 1.95 -17.43 8.35
C THR A 74 0.86 -17.07 9.36
N THR A 75 1.02 -17.58 10.58
CA THR A 75 0.19 -17.23 11.74
C THR A 75 0.77 -16.05 12.53
N GLU A 76 1.95 -15.56 12.15
CA GLU A 76 2.55 -14.37 12.74
C GLU A 76 1.87 -13.11 12.20
N ASP A 77 1.05 -12.48 13.06
CA ASP A 77 0.24 -11.32 12.68
C ASP A 77 1.06 -10.20 12.03
N GLU A 78 2.23 -9.85 12.57
CA GLU A 78 3.07 -8.78 12.02
C GLU A 78 3.54 -9.08 10.58
N LYS A 79 3.98 -10.31 10.32
CA LYS A 79 4.39 -10.74 8.97
C LYS A 79 3.20 -10.72 8.01
N LEU A 80 2.05 -11.22 8.46
CA LEU A 80 0.83 -11.22 7.64
C LEU A 80 0.37 -9.78 7.33
N GLN A 81 0.45 -8.86 8.28
CA GLN A 81 0.11 -7.46 8.05
C GLN A 81 1.07 -6.81 7.04
N HIS A 82 2.37 -7.13 7.11
CA HIS A 82 3.34 -6.62 6.14
C HIS A 82 3.01 -7.07 4.71
N LYS A 83 2.70 -8.35 4.52
CA LYS A 83 2.32 -8.91 3.21
C LYS A 83 1.03 -8.29 2.66
N LYS A 84 0.05 -8.03 3.52
CA LYS A 84 -1.17 -7.28 3.14
C LYS A 84 -0.86 -5.85 2.71
N GLN A 85 0.06 -5.18 3.40
CA GLN A 85 0.49 -3.82 3.02
C GLN A 85 1.23 -3.82 1.68
N GLU A 86 2.11 -4.79 1.41
CA GLU A 86 2.78 -4.94 0.12
C GLU A 86 1.76 -5.10 -1.03
N MET A 87 0.78 -5.98 -0.85
CA MET A 87 -0.34 -6.15 -1.79
C MET A 87 -1.07 -4.82 -2.07
N LEU A 88 -1.43 -4.09 -1.01
CA LEU A 88 -2.13 -2.81 -1.13
C LEU A 88 -1.28 -1.74 -1.84
N ILE A 89 0.02 -1.67 -1.52
CA ILE A 89 0.95 -0.72 -2.15
C ILE A 89 1.06 -1.02 -3.65
N ASN A 90 1.21 -2.29 -4.03
CA ASN A 90 1.29 -2.70 -5.44
C ASN A 90 0.00 -2.41 -6.19
N LEU A 91 -1.16 -2.64 -5.56
CA LEU A 91 -2.47 -2.33 -6.13
C LEU A 91 -2.64 -0.82 -6.38
N ILE A 92 -2.27 0.05 -5.44
CA ILE A 92 -2.39 1.51 -5.59
C ILE A 92 -1.40 2.03 -6.64
N LYS A 93 -0.19 1.46 -6.71
CA LYS A 93 0.80 1.79 -7.77
C LYS A 93 0.33 1.36 -9.16
N TYR A 94 -0.38 0.24 -9.26
CA TYR A 94 -1.00 -0.19 -10.52
C TYR A 94 -2.24 0.66 -10.87
N LYS A 95 -3.07 0.99 -9.88
CA LYS A 95 -4.32 1.72 -10.06
C LYS A 95 -4.46 2.87 -9.04
N PRO A 96 -3.83 4.04 -9.29
CA PRO A 96 -3.83 5.17 -8.37
C PRO A 96 -5.23 5.74 -8.07
N GLN A 97 -6.14 5.60 -9.03
CA GLN A 97 -7.53 6.06 -8.97
C GLN A 97 -8.50 4.92 -8.61
N ILE A 98 -8.05 3.95 -7.80
CA ILE A 98 -8.91 2.84 -7.35
C ILE A 98 -10.02 3.37 -6.44
N THR A 99 -11.27 2.97 -6.70
CA THR A 99 -12.39 3.36 -5.84
C THR A 99 -12.41 2.52 -4.56
N GLN A 100 -13.07 3.02 -3.51
CA GLN A 100 -13.22 2.26 -2.27
C GLN A 100 -13.93 0.92 -2.49
N GLU A 101 -14.90 0.87 -3.41
CA GLU A 101 -15.62 -0.36 -3.76
C GLU A 101 -14.71 -1.38 -4.44
N GLN A 102 -13.91 -0.94 -5.43
CA GLN A 102 -12.93 -1.79 -6.11
C GLN A 102 -11.84 -2.28 -5.15
N LEU A 103 -11.36 -1.41 -4.26
CA LEU A 103 -10.38 -1.79 -3.24
C LEU A 103 -10.93 -2.85 -2.30
N THR A 104 -12.19 -2.69 -1.89
CA THR A 104 -12.89 -3.64 -1.01
C THR A 104 -13.06 -4.99 -1.71
N SER A 105 -13.50 -4.99 -2.97
CA SER A 105 -13.71 -6.22 -3.74
C SER A 105 -12.41 -6.99 -3.96
N VAL A 106 -11.32 -6.30 -4.29
CA VAL A 106 -9.98 -6.91 -4.42
C VAL A 106 -9.48 -7.46 -3.08
N THR A 107 -9.72 -6.75 -1.97
CA THR A 107 -9.32 -7.21 -0.63
C THR A 107 -10.07 -8.48 -0.20
N VAL A 108 -11.36 -8.56 -0.53
CA VAL A 108 -12.18 -9.76 -0.31
C VAL A 108 -11.66 -10.92 -1.15
N ALA A 109 -11.42 -10.71 -2.44
CA ALA A 109 -10.88 -11.73 -3.34
C ALA A 109 -9.51 -12.25 -2.88
N PHE A 110 -8.61 -11.35 -2.47
CA PHE A 110 -7.31 -11.70 -1.91
C PHE A 110 -7.44 -12.55 -0.63
N THR A 111 -8.36 -12.18 0.25
CA THR A 111 -8.59 -12.92 1.51
C THR A 111 -9.14 -14.32 1.23
N ALA A 112 -10.09 -14.45 0.32
CA ALA A 112 -10.66 -15.73 -0.09
C ALA A 112 -9.60 -16.65 -0.71
N MET A 113 -8.75 -16.12 -1.61
CA MET A 113 -7.62 -16.84 -2.18
C MET A 113 -6.68 -17.38 -1.09
N ARG A 114 -6.30 -16.55 -0.12
CA ARG A 114 -5.43 -16.97 0.99
C ARG A 114 -6.08 -18.09 1.81
N GLU A 115 -7.34 -17.91 2.19
CA GLU A 115 -8.07 -18.90 2.99
C GLU A 115 -8.24 -20.24 2.27
N GLN A 116 -8.43 -20.22 0.96
CA GLN A 116 -8.49 -21.41 0.13
C GLN A 116 -7.12 -22.08 0.07
N CYS A 117 -6.08 -21.37 -0.39
CA CYS A 117 -4.77 -21.97 -0.62
C CYS A 117 -4.06 -22.43 0.66
N CYS A 118 -4.30 -21.80 1.80
CA CYS A 118 -3.70 -22.25 3.07
C CYS A 118 -4.30 -23.56 3.62
N LYS A 119 -5.43 -24.02 3.07
CA LYS A 119 -6.05 -25.32 3.41
C LYS A 119 -5.60 -26.46 2.48
N GLU A 120 -4.98 -26.14 1.35
CA GLU A 120 -4.51 -27.13 0.38
C GLU A 120 -3.22 -27.82 0.86
N GLU A 121 -3.04 -29.07 0.40
CA GLU A 121 -1.81 -29.83 0.66
C GLU A 121 -0.61 -29.23 -0.09
N ASN A 122 -0.82 -28.85 -1.36
CA ASN A 122 0.18 -28.13 -2.17
C ASN A 122 -0.16 -26.65 -2.29
N ARG A 123 0.23 -25.88 -1.26
CA ARG A 123 -0.07 -24.45 -1.12
C ARG A 123 0.54 -23.61 -2.23
N GLU A 124 1.81 -23.86 -2.57
CA GLU A 124 2.51 -23.15 -3.65
C GLU A 124 1.80 -23.31 -5.00
N ALA A 125 1.44 -24.54 -5.37
CA ALA A 125 0.71 -24.77 -6.62
C ALA A 125 -0.66 -24.07 -6.61
N CYS A 126 -1.34 -24.02 -5.46
CA CYS A 126 -2.58 -23.26 -5.33
C CYS A 126 -2.36 -21.77 -5.54
N PHE A 127 -1.36 -21.16 -4.89
CA PHE A 127 -1.10 -19.73 -5.03
C PHE A 127 -0.72 -19.36 -6.47
N VAL A 128 0.12 -20.14 -7.14
CA VAL A 128 0.45 -19.89 -8.56
C VAL A 128 -0.81 -19.84 -9.43
N LYS A 129 -1.76 -20.75 -9.20
CA LYS A 129 -3.03 -20.79 -9.93
C LYS A 129 -3.95 -19.62 -9.57
N GLU A 130 -4.21 -19.42 -8.28
CA GLU A 130 -5.20 -18.43 -7.82
C GLU A 130 -4.70 -16.98 -7.95
N VAL A 131 -3.38 -16.75 -7.97
CA VAL A 131 -2.79 -15.44 -8.34
C VAL A 131 -3.22 -15.04 -9.74
N LEU A 132 -3.21 -15.95 -10.72
CA LEU A 132 -3.66 -15.64 -12.09
C LEU A 132 -5.15 -15.27 -12.13
N VAL A 133 -5.97 -15.93 -11.30
CA VAL A 133 -7.39 -15.59 -11.14
C VAL A 133 -7.53 -14.20 -10.53
N LEU A 134 -6.80 -13.90 -9.46
CA LEU A 134 -6.82 -12.59 -8.81
C LEU A 134 -6.36 -11.47 -9.76
N LEU A 135 -5.31 -11.69 -10.56
CA LEU A 135 -4.84 -10.74 -11.58
C LEU A 135 -5.91 -10.47 -12.63
N SER A 136 -6.59 -11.52 -13.12
CA SER A 136 -7.68 -11.36 -14.07
C SER A 136 -8.85 -10.56 -13.50
N PHE A 137 -9.15 -10.77 -12.20
CA PHE A 137 -10.14 -10.00 -11.48
C PHE A 137 -9.73 -8.53 -11.35
N ILE A 138 -8.51 -8.23 -10.91
CA ILE A 138 -7.97 -6.86 -10.79
C ILE A 138 -8.01 -6.15 -12.14
N TYR A 139 -7.63 -6.84 -13.21
CA TYR A 139 -7.73 -6.30 -14.57
C TYR A 139 -9.18 -5.99 -14.97
N SER A 140 -10.13 -6.87 -14.64
CA SER A 140 -11.55 -6.66 -14.93
C SER A 140 -12.12 -5.42 -14.22
N GLN A 141 -11.63 -5.13 -13.01
CA GLN A 141 -12.01 -3.93 -12.25
C GLN A 141 -11.35 -2.66 -12.81
N SER A 142 -10.39 -2.77 -13.73
CA SER A 142 -9.64 -1.63 -14.29
C SER A 142 -10.23 -1.07 -15.58
N LYS A 143 -11.19 -1.78 -16.19
CA LYS A 143 -12.06 -1.27 -17.25
C LYS A 143 -13.27 -0.56 -16.65
#